data_AF-A0A1G9IL64-F1
#
_entry.id   AF-A0A1G9IL64-F1
#
_cell.length_a   1.000
_cell.length_b   1.000
_cell.length_c   1.000
_cell.angle_alpha   90.00
_cell.angle_beta   90.00
_cell.angle_gamma   90.00
#
_symmetry.space_group_name_H-M   'P 1'
#
loop_
_entity.id
_entity.type
_entity.pdbx_description
1 polymer ?
#
loop_
_entity_poly.entity_id
_entity_poly.type
_entity_poly.pdbx_seq_one_letter_code
_entity_poly.pdbx_strand_id
1 'polypeptide(L)' 'MDREKSGGSEDSNDGPPIQATLVIRVWKDTESTEPFRARIIAGSSEDDEPTISYARGRAEVVAAVNRWLYSLPDV' A
#
# COMPACT_ATOMS: atom_id res chain seq x y z
N MET A 1 5.38 -30.43 -46.93
CA MET A 1 5.93 -30.67 -45.58
C MET A 1 6.28 -29.30 -45.04
N ASP A 2 5.24 -28.63 -44.57
CA ASP A 2 5.29 -27.26 -44.10
C ASP A 2 5.44 -27.35 -42.59
N ARG A 3 6.61 -26.94 -42.08
CA ARG A 3 6.86 -26.93 -40.64
C ARG A 3 6.05 -25.79 -40.03
N GLU A 4 4.95 -26.17 -39.39
CA GLU A 4 4.20 -25.33 -38.47
C GLU A 4 5.16 -24.83 -37.39
N LYS A 5 5.48 -23.54 -37.45
CA LYS A 5 6.20 -22.87 -36.37
C LYS A 5 5.18 -22.64 -35.26
N SER A 6 5.09 -23.60 -34.36
CA SER A 6 4.36 -23.54 -33.10
C SER A 6 4.78 -22.28 -32.35
N GLY A 7 3.93 -21.25 -32.38
CA GLY A 7 4.09 -20.04 -31.56
C GLY A 7 3.80 -20.41 -30.11
N GLY A 8 4.85 -20.45 -29.29
CA GLY A 8 4.72 -20.60 -27.85
C GLY A 8 4.00 -19.39 -27.27
N SER A 9 3.02 -19.67 -26.41
CA SER A 9 2.35 -18.66 -25.58
C SER A 9 3.36 -18.07 -24.60
N GLU A 10 3.74 -16.81 -24.81
CA GLU A 10 4.49 -16.00 -23.86
C GLU A 10 3.54 -14.94 -23.28
N ASP A 11 2.58 -15.37 -22.47
CA ASP A 11 1.92 -14.48 -21.50
C ASP A 11 2.85 -14.34 -20.28
N SER A 12 4.00 -13.69 -20.49
CA SER A 12 4.83 -13.21 -19.40
C SER A 12 4.18 -11.93 -18.88
N ASN A 13 3.30 -12.09 -17.91
CA ASN A 13 2.62 -10.99 -17.21
C ASN A 13 3.60 -10.30 -16.23
N ASP A 14 4.81 -9.97 -16.68
CA ASP A 14 5.80 -9.19 -15.90
C ASP A 14 5.47 -7.70 -16.04
N GLY A 15 4.37 -7.30 -15.38
CA GLY A 15 4.09 -5.90 -15.15
C GLY A 15 5.22 -5.24 -14.32
N PRO A 16 5.45 -3.92 -14.46
CA PRO A 16 6.41 -3.24 -13.61
C PRO A 16 6.06 -3.44 -12.13
N PRO A 17 7.07 -3.49 -11.23
CA PRO A 17 6.81 -3.67 -9.80
C PRO A 17 5.90 -2.57 -9.28
N ILE A 18 4.90 -2.96 -8.49
CA ILE A 18 3.99 -2.01 -7.84
C ILE A 18 4.78 -1.17 -6.84
N GLN A 19 4.91 0.12 -7.11
CA GLN A 19 5.56 1.08 -6.22
C GLN A 19 4.50 1.88 -5.47
N ALA A 20 4.31 1.56 -4.19
CA ALA A 20 3.37 2.25 -3.31
C ALA A 20 4.09 2.85 -2.08
N THR A 21 3.54 3.94 -1.53
CA THR A 21 4.13 4.66 -0.39
C THR A 21 3.15 4.76 0.78
N LEU A 22 3.63 4.42 1.98
CA LEU A 22 2.93 4.64 3.24
C LEU A 22 3.80 5.49 4.16
N VAL A 23 3.26 6.65 4.60
CA VAL A 23 3.91 7.54 5.56
C VAL A 23 3.14 7.55 6.87
N ILE A 24 3.84 7.30 7.97
CA ILE A 24 3.26 7.33 9.32
C ILE A 24 3.97 8.42 10.12
N ARG A 25 3.24 9.47 10.48
CA ARG A 25 3.73 10.54 11.35
C ARG A 25 3.14 10.36 12.74
N VAL A 26 3.99 10.29 13.76
CA VAL A 26 3.57 10.08 15.16
C VAL A 26 3.89 11.30 16.02
N TRP A 27 3.01 11.60 16.97
CA TRP A 27 3.25 12.62 17.98
C TRP A 27 2.58 12.24 19.30
N LYS A 28 2.95 12.96 20.37
CA LYS A 28 2.30 12.89 21.67
C LYS A 28 1.38 14.09 21.84
N ASP A 29 0.10 13.84 22.03
CA ASP A 29 -0.92 14.79 22.41
C ASP A 29 -0.88 14.96 23.94
N THR A 30 -0.39 16.12 24.40
CA THR A 30 -0.17 16.40 25.83
C THR A 30 -1.45 16.67 26.60
N GLU A 31 -2.57 16.90 25.91
CA GLU A 31 -3.86 17.23 26.51
C GLU A 31 -4.73 15.97 26.71
N SER A 32 -4.30 14.82 26.18
CA SER A 32 -5.04 13.58 26.24
C SER A 32 -4.43 12.57 27.23
N THR A 33 -5.31 11.86 27.95
CA THR A 33 -4.95 10.71 28.79
C THR A 33 -4.38 9.54 27.99
N GLU A 34 -4.74 9.44 26.70
CA GLU A 34 -4.14 8.54 25.72
C GLU A 34 -3.29 9.37 24.75
N PRO A 35 -2.02 9.63 25.03
CA PRO A 35 -1.27 10.68 24.33
C PRO A 35 -0.82 10.27 22.93
N PHE A 36 -0.86 8.98 22.57
CA PHE A 36 -0.38 8.55 21.27
C PHE A 36 -1.30 9.04 20.15
N ARG A 37 -0.72 9.65 19.12
CA ARG A 37 -1.41 9.97 17.88
C ARG A 37 -0.56 9.60 16.69
N ALA A 38 -1.20 9.16 15.62
CA ALA A 38 -0.58 9.00 14.33
C ALA A 38 -1.47 9.54 13.22
N ARG A 39 -0.83 10.14 12.21
CA ARG A 39 -1.41 10.45 10.90
C ARG A 39 -0.79 9.51 9.89
N ILE A 40 -1.63 8.79 9.17
CA ILE A 40 -1.26 7.77 8.20
C ILE A 40 -1.66 8.28 6.82
N ILE A 41 -0.72 8.26 5.88
CA ILE A 41 -0.90 8.75 4.51
C ILE A 41 -0.50 7.61 3.58
N ALA A 42 -1.45 7.12 2.79
CA ALA A 42 -1.27 6.00 1.86
C ALA A 42 -1.46 6.47 0.41
N GLY A 43 -0.53 6.12 -0.48
CA GLY A 43 -0.63 6.35 -1.91
C GLY A 43 -0.11 5.14 -2.70
N SER A 44 -0.78 4.81 -3.81
CA SER A 44 -0.53 3.62 -4.64
C SER A 44 0.21 3.93 -5.95
N SER A 45 0.20 5.17 -6.42
CA SER A 45 0.96 5.65 -7.59
C SER A 45 1.30 7.14 -7.43
N GLU A 46 2.18 7.68 -8.27
CA GLU A 46 2.54 9.12 -8.24
C GLU A 46 1.35 10.05 -8.52
N ASP A 47 0.33 9.55 -9.21
CA ASP A 47 -0.85 10.33 -9.61
C ASP A 47 -2.09 10.09 -8.73
N ASP A 48 -2.04 9.13 -7.79
CA ASP A 48 -3.18 8.83 -6.92
C ASP A 48 -3.31 9.85 -5.78
N GLU A 49 -4.54 10.29 -5.53
CA GLU A 49 -4.85 11.11 -4.35
C GLU A 49 -4.57 10.31 -3.07
N PRO A 50 -3.71 10.79 -2.17
CA PRO A 50 -3.34 10.03 -0.99
C PRO A 50 -4.50 9.93 0.00
N THR A 51 -4.78 8.72 0.47
CA THR A 51 -5.74 8.51 1.56
C THR A 51 -5.10 8.90 2.89
N ILE A 52 -5.77 9.78 3.65
CA ILE A 52 -5.33 10.23 4.97
C ILE A 52 -6.23 9.63 6.04
N SER A 53 -5.64 9.00 7.04
CA SER A 53 -6.35 8.53 8.24
C SER A 53 -5.58 8.85 9.52
N TYR A 54 -6.27 8.75 10.66
CA TYR A 54 -5.71 9.03 11.98
C TYR A 54 -5.88 7.82 12.88
N ALA A 55 -4.89 7.57 13.73
CA ALA A 55 -4.90 6.52 14.74
C ALA A 55 -4.60 7.09 16.13
N ARG A 56 -5.35 6.64 17.13
CA ARG A 56 -5.20 7.00 18.55
C ARG A 56 -4.38 5.98 19.34
N GLY A 57 -4.08 4.84 18.75
CA GLY A 57 -3.32 3.78 19.40
C GLY A 57 -2.43 2.99 18.46
N ARG A 58 -1.47 2.26 19.04
CA ARG A 58 -0.56 1.38 18.30
C ARG A 58 -1.31 0.31 17.51
N ALA A 59 -2.35 -0.27 18.11
CA ALA A 59 -3.17 -1.31 17.47
C ALA A 59 -3.86 -0.80 16.21
N GLU A 60 -4.37 0.44 16.22
CA GLU A 60 -5.01 1.07 15.06
C GLU A 60 -4.01 1.33 13.93
N VAL A 61 -2.77 1.70 14.26
CA VAL A 61 -1.69 1.86 13.27
C VAL A 61 -1.40 0.52 12.60
N VAL A 62 -1.21 -0.55 13.37
CA VAL A 62 -0.94 -1.89 12.82
C VAL A 62 -2.11 -2.36 11.94
N ALA A 63 -3.35 -2.15 12.39
CA ALA A 63 -4.52 -2.48 11.60
C ALA A 63 -4.59 -1.71 10.28
N ALA A 64 -4.23 -0.41 10.30
CA ALA A 64 -4.18 0.41 9.09
C ALA A 64 -3.08 -0.05 8.11
N VAL A 65 -1.88 -0.39 8.61
CA VAL A 65 -0.79 -0.95 7.81
C VAL A 65 -1.23 -2.25 7.14
N ASN A 66 -1.81 -3.18 7.91
CA ASN A 66 -2.28 -4.45 7.36
C ASN A 66 -3.36 -4.25 6.29
N ARG A 67 -4.35 -3.37 6.55
CA ARG A 67 -5.38 -3.04 5.55
C ARG A 67 -4.77 -2.48 4.27
N TRP A 68 -3.77 -1.60 4.39
CA TRP A 68 -3.09 -1.03 3.23
C TRP A 68 -2.33 -2.09 2.44
N LEU A 69 -1.59 -2.98 3.11
CA LEU A 69 -0.87 -4.08 2.45
C LEU A 69 -1.82 -5.01 1.69
N TYR A 70 -2.98 -5.35 2.27
CA TYR A 70 -4.01 -6.16 1.59
C TYR A 70 -4.73 -5.42 0.46
N SER A 71 -4.60 -4.10 0.36
CA SER A 71 -5.20 -3.31 -0.72
C SER A 71 -4.26 -3.10 -1.90
N LEU A 72 -2.99 -3.50 -1.79
CA LEU A 72 -2.06 -3.45 -2.91
C LEU A 72 -2.50 -4.47 -3.97
N PRO A 73 -2.43 -4.13 -5.26
CA PRO A 73 -2.76 -5.07 -6.32
C PRO A 73 -1.86 -6.31 -6.26
N ASP A 74 -2.42 -7.47 -6.61
CA ASP A 74 -1.62 -8.66 -6.89
C ASP A 74 -0.88 -8.45 -8.24
N VAL A 75 0.37 -8.91 -8.32
CA VAL A 75 1.16 -8.93 -9.57
C VAL A 75 0.71 -10.03 -10.51
#